data_AF-A0A3N5Q5H2-F1
#
_entry.id   AF-A0A3N5Q5H2-F1
#
_cell.length_a   1.000
_cell.length_b   1.000
_cell.length_c   1.000
_cell.angle_alpha   90.00
_cell.angle_beta   90.00
_cell.angle_gamma   90.00
#
_symmetry.space_group_name_H-M   'P 1'
#
loop_
_entity.id
_entity.type
_entity.pdbx_description
1 polymer ?
#
loop_
_entity_poly.entity_id
_entity_poly.type
_entity_poly.pdbx_seq_one_letter_code
_entity_poly.pdbx_strand_id
1 'polypeptide(L)' 'MTAELSISSRGIKQAGFYVLVGASMPSVLVETGFLSNKNDANYLKSTKGQNEIADAIFKAVKSFKDYYEKVMETEL' A
#
# COMPACT_ATOMS: atom_id res chain seq x y z
N MET A 1 -6.49 7.64 8.74
CA MET A 1 -5.29 8.46 9.03
C MET A 1 -4.39 8.35 7.82
N THR A 2 -4.47 9.30 6.89
CA THR A 2 -3.58 9.30 5.72
C THR A 2 -2.22 9.79 6.19
N ALA A 3 -1.19 8.95 6.10
CA ALA A 3 0.17 9.47 6.09
C ALA A 3 0.24 10.40 4.88
N GLU A 4 0.49 11.69 5.11
CA GLU A 4 0.67 12.66 4.02
C GLU A 4 2.04 12.39 3.39
N LEU A 5 2.09 11.36 2.54
CA LEU A 5 3.22 11.12 1.66
C LEU A 5 3.35 12.32 0.70
N SER A 6 4.57 12.58 0.26
CA SER A 6 4.82 13.64 -0.73
C SER A 6 4.17 13.38 -2.08
N ILE A 7 3.71 12.16 -2.35
CA ILE A 7 3.05 11.73 -3.59
C ILE A 7 1.54 11.68 -3.37
N SER A 8 0.78 12.35 -4.23
CA SER A 8 -0.68 12.38 -4.15
C SER A 8 -1.30 11.01 -4.47
N SER A 9 -2.33 10.64 -3.70
CA SER A 9 -3.08 9.41 -3.94
C SER A 9 -3.78 9.42 -5.31
N ARG A 10 -3.73 8.28 -6.01
CA ARG A 10 -4.42 8.05 -7.29
C ARG A 10 -5.62 7.11 -7.16
N GLY A 11 -6.01 6.80 -5.93
CA GLY A 11 -7.11 5.90 -5.61
C GLY A 11 -6.82 4.42 -5.91
N ILE A 12 -7.85 3.60 -5.73
CA ILE A 12 -7.81 2.16 -6.00
C ILE A 12 -8.15 1.91 -7.46
N LYS A 13 -7.38 1.03 -8.12
CA LYS A 13 -7.60 0.62 -9.51
C LYS A 13 -7.65 -0.90 -9.60
N GLN A 14 -8.53 -1.41 -10.45
CA GLN A 14 -8.65 -2.84 -10.75
C GLN A 14 -7.93 -3.15 -12.05
N ALA A 15 -7.11 -4.20 -12.06
CA ALA A 15 -6.38 -4.67 -13.24
C ALA A 15 -6.01 -6.15 -13.08
N GLY A 16 -5.90 -6.88 -14.19
CA GLY A 16 -5.53 -8.30 -14.23
C GLY A 16 -4.02 -8.53 -14.10
N PHE A 17 -3.40 -8.07 -13.01
CA PHE A 17 -1.99 -8.33 -12.76
C PHE A 17 -1.75 -9.79 -12.39
N TYR A 18 -0.90 -10.48 -13.14
CA TYR A 18 -0.62 -11.91 -12.95
C TYR A 18 -0.21 -12.26 -11.52
N VAL A 19 0.56 -11.39 -10.86
CA VAL A 19 1.00 -11.59 -9.46
C VAL A 19 -0.15 -11.62 -8.45
N LEU A 20 -1.32 -11.07 -8.80
CA LEU A 20 -2.51 -11.08 -7.95
C LEU A 20 -3.46 -12.23 -8.29
N VAL A 21 -3.23 -12.95 -9.40
CA VAL A 21 -4.11 -14.04 -9.82
C VAL A 21 -3.85 -15.29 -8.97
N GLY A 22 -4.93 -15.89 -8.45
CA GLY A 22 -4.85 -17.15 -7.72
C GLY A 22 -4.30 -17.05 -6.30
N ALA A 23 -4.15 -15.85 -5.75
CA ALA A 23 -3.77 -15.65 -4.36
C ALA A 23 -4.84 -16.25 -3.43
N SER A 24 -4.44 -17.19 -2.56
CA SER A 24 -5.32 -17.85 -1.59
C SER A 24 -5.61 -16.99 -0.35
N MET A 25 -5.22 -15.71 -0.40
CA MET A 25 -5.31 -14.72 0.66
C MET A 25 -5.58 -13.34 0.04
N PRO A 26 -6.10 -12.38 0.82
CA PRO A 26 -6.23 -11.00 0.36
C PRO A 26 -4.88 -10.46 -0.15
N SER A 27 -4.87 -9.93 -1.37
CA SER A 27 -3.66 -9.44 -2.03
C SER A 27 -3.90 -8.12 -2.77
N VAL A 28 -2.89 -7.26 -2.77
CA VAL A 28 -2.90 -5.95 -3.45
C VAL A 28 -1.52 -5.69 -4.06
N LEU A 29 -1.49 -4.94 -5.16
CA LEU A 29 -0.28 -4.35 -5.72
C LEU A 29 -0.32 -2.84 -5.46
N VAL A 30 0.77 -2.29 -4.93
CA VAL A 30 0.88 -0.87 -4.62
C VAL A 30 1.91 -0.22 -5.53
N GLU A 31 1.47 0.72 -6.35
CA GLU A 31 2.36 1.66 -7.05
C GLU A 31 2.69 2.81 -6.10
N THR A 32 3.95 2.91 -5.66
CA THR A 32 4.39 3.90 -4.67
C THR A 32 4.75 5.26 -5.27
N GLY A 33 4.81 5.36 -6.60
CA GLY A 33 5.13 6.57 -7.36
C GLY A 33 5.58 6.22 -8.79
N PHE A 34 5.88 7.24 -9.59
CA PHE A 34 6.33 7.05 -10.98
C PHE A 34 7.80 7.43 -11.17
N LEU A 35 8.66 6.48 -11.55
CA LEU A 35 10.07 6.79 -11.87
C LEU A 35 10.22 7.71 -13.10
N SER A 36 9.22 7.77 -13.97
CA SER A 36 9.16 8.72 -15.09
C SER A 36 8.86 10.15 -14.66
N ASN A 37 8.36 10.37 -13.44
CA ASN A 37 8.19 11.68 -12.85
C ASN A 37 9.43 12.02 -11.99
N LYS A 38 10.12 13.11 -12.32
CA LYS A 38 11.37 13.49 -11.64
C LYS A 38 11.20 13.73 -10.12
N ASN A 39 10.06 14.27 -9.69
CA ASN A 39 9.80 14.55 -8.29
C ASN A 39 9.55 13.26 -7.50
N ASP A 40 8.70 12.38 -8.02
CA ASP A 40 8.45 11.06 -7.45
C ASP A 40 9.74 10.24 -7.39
N ALA A 41 10.51 10.21 -8.48
CA ALA A 41 11.78 9.47 -8.54
C ALA A 41 12.78 9.93 -7.47
N ASN A 42 12.91 11.25 -7.26
CA ASN A 42 13.77 11.80 -6.21
C ASN A 42 13.28 11.40 -4.81
N TYR A 43 11.96 11.44 -4.58
CA TYR A 43 11.36 11.03 -3.31
C TYR A 43 11.59 9.54 -3.04
N LEU A 44 11.30 8.67 -4.02
CA LEU A 44 11.48 7.21 -3.95
C LEU A 44 12.94 6.79 -3.76
N LYS A 45 13.89 7.59 -4.25
CA LYS A 45 15.32 7.36 -4.05
C LYS A 45 15.81 7.79 -2.66
N SER A 46 15.09 8.70 -2.00
CA SER A 46 15.50 9.23 -0.70
C SER A 46 15.22 8.25 0.45
N THR A 47 16.13 8.17 1.42
CA THR A 47 15.93 7.37 2.63
C THR A 47 14.68 7.81 3.40
N LYS A 48 14.42 9.12 3.44
CA LYS A 48 13.20 9.67 4.05
C LYS A 48 11.94 9.13 3.38
N GLY A 49 11.84 9.23 2.05
CA GLY A 49 10.68 8.76 1.32
C GLY A 49 10.47 7.25 1.42
N GLN A 50 11.54 6.47 1.38
CA GLN A 50 11.48 5.01 1.59
C GLN A 50 10.96 4.66 2.99
N ASN A 51 11.44 5.33 4.04
CA ASN A 51 10.98 5.10 5.41
C ASN A 51 9.52 5.52 5.59
N GLU A 52 9.11 6.65 5.03
CA GLU A 52 7.73 7.12 5.09
C GLU A 52 6.76 6.16 4.37
N ILE A 53 7.14 5.67 3.19
CA ILE A 53 6.36 4.67 2.44
C ILE A 53 6.27 3.35 3.23
N ALA A 54 7.40 2.86 3.76
CA ALA A 54 7.43 1.62 4.53
C ALA A 54 6.55 1.70 5.79
N ASP A 55 6.63 2.81 6.53
CA ASP A 55 5.80 3.06 7.72
C ASP A 55 4.30 3.16 7.36
N ALA A 56 3.96 3.81 6.24
CA ALA A 56 2.59 3.87 5.75
C ALA A 56 2.04 2.47 5.39
N ILE A 57 2.83 1.65 4.69
CA ILE A 57 2.44 0.27 4.35
C ILE A 57 2.29 -0.57 5.61
N PHE A 58 3.23 -0.47 6.55
CA PHE A 58 3.18 -1.18 7.83
C PHE A 58 1.91 -0.85 8.61
N LYS A 59 1.59 0.43 8.76
CA LYS A 59 0.37 0.88 9.44
C LYS A 59 -0.89 0.35 8.74
N ALA A 60 -0.93 0.39 7.41
CA ALA A 60 -2.07 -0.13 6.64
C ALA A 60 -2.27 -1.63 6.83
N VAL A 61 -1.19 -2.44 6.74
CA VAL A 61 -1.24 -3.89 6.94
C VAL A 61 -1.65 -4.23 8.38
N LYS A 62 -1.12 -3.51 9.38
CA LYS A 62 -1.52 -3.69 10.78
C LYS A 62 -3.01 -3.40 10.97
N SER A 63 -3.50 -2.27 10.45
CA SER A 63 -4.93 -1.93 10.52
C SER A 63 -5.80 -2.96 9.80
N PHE A 64 -5.35 -3.51 8.67
CA PHE A 64 -6.07 -4.58 7.98
C PHE A 64 -6.11 -5.87 8.80
N LYS A 65 -4.98 -6.27 9.40
CA LYS A 65 -4.93 -7.44 10.30
C LYS A 65 -5.94 -7.29 11.44
N ASP A 66 -5.90 -6.17 12.15
CA ASP A 66 -6.77 -5.94 13.32
C ASP A 66 -8.26 -5.94 12.92
N TYR A 67 -8.58 -5.38 11.74
CA TYR A 67 -9.93 -5.46 11.17
C TYR A 67 -10.32 -6.90 10.82
N TYR A 68 -9.45 -7.62 10.12
CA TYR A 68 -9.71 -8.96 9.63
C TYR A 68 -9.93 -9.93 10.79
N GLU A 69 -9.07 -9.91 11.80
CA GLU A 69 -9.23 -10.74 13.01
C GLU A 69 -10.56 -10.49 13.71
N LYS A 70 -10.94 -9.21 13.89
CA LYS A 70 -12.23 -8.86 14.49
C LYS A 70 -13.42 -9.40 13.69
N VAL A 71 -13.38 -9.29 12.36
CA VAL A 71 -14.46 -9.83 11.51
C VAL A 71 -14.56 -11.34 11.65
N MET A 72 -13.43 -12.05 11.61
CA MET A 72 -13.42 -13.51 11.75
C MET A 72 -13.92 -13.98 13.12
N GLU A 73 -13.63 -13.25 14.20
CA GLU A 73 -14.14 -13.56 15.54
C GLU A 73 -15.65 -13.36 15.66
N THR A 74 -16.22 -12.39 14.94
CA THR A 74 -17.66 -12.11 14.96
C THR A 74 -18.49 -13.03 14.07
N GLU A 75 -17.84 -13.77 13.17
CA GLU A 75 -18.49 -14.77 12.29
C GLU A 75 -18.49 -16.18 12.90
N LEU A 76 -17.94 -16.35 14.10
CA LEU A 76 -18.00 -17.55 14.94
C LEU A 76 -19.11 -17.45 15.99
#